data_AF-A0A1B7TE70-F1
#
_entry.id   AF-A0A1B7TE70-F1
#
_cell.length_a   1.000
_cell.length_b   1.000
_cell.length_c   1.000
_cell.angle_alpha   90.00
_cell.angle_beta   90.00
_cell.angle_gamma   90.00
#
_symmetry.space_group_name_H-M   'P 1'
#
loop_
_entity.id
_entity.type
_entity.pdbx_description
1 polymer ?
#
loop_
_entity_poly.entity_id
_entity_poly.type
_entity_poly.pdbx_seq_one_letter_code
_entity_poly.pdbx_strand_id
1 'polypeptide(L)'
;SRSIFTPEEDELIKEYVRRNPHLKMTHKLYQRIGDVLSSHTGNSIRSRFFNTLLKDLDYVYEINPKTGDLLTDSEGDYIKTTQLPGGVKKSFTAEEDYLIALAVKCVFYLTYNNTLDTQIDPLNIEPLKQFELEYYTKVLNENETYIDTNPNIECKNGEEEGNEPSANEIPNFAKFRCNGTKGPTTRKFFKQMSSKFPQHTPLSWRDRHDKFMKKFGIDKFISYYNRCVLLGLDPQPIKELTS
;
A
#
# COMPACT_ATOMS: atom_id res chain seq x y z
N SER A 1 0.56 33.87 18.43
CA SER A 1 0.67 33.28 19.78
C SER A 1 0.43 31.78 19.65
N ARG A 2 1.36 30.92 20.08
CA ARG A 2 1.16 29.47 20.06
C ARG A 2 0.44 29.11 21.37
N SER A 3 -0.80 28.65 21.28
CA SER A 3 -1.57 28.25 22.47
C SER A 3 -0.86 27.08 23.17
N ILE A 4 -0.81 27.12 24.50
CA ILE A 4 -0.23 26.06 25.33
C ILE A 4 -1.35 25.08 25.67
N PHE A 5 -1.08 23.78 25.55
CA PHE A 5 -2.04 22.75 25.96
C PHE A 5 -2.16 22.70 27.47
N THR A 6 -3.38 22.80 27.99
CA THR A 6 -3.65 22.62 29.43
C THR A 6 -3.85 21.14 29.77
N PRO A 7 -3.70 20.75 31.06
CA PRO A 7 -4.01 19.39 31.50
C PRO A 7 -5.44 18.94 31.18
N GLU A 8 -6.41 19.87 31.25
CA GLU A 8 -7.82 19.61 30.94
C GLU A 8 -8.02 19.34 29.44
N GLU A 9 -7.34 20.11 28.58
CA GLU A 9 -7.34 19.87 27.13
C GLU A 9 -6.69 18.52 26.80
N ASP A 10 -5.59 18.17 27.47
CA ASP A 10 -4.92 16.88 27.31
C ASP A 10 -5.81 15.69 27.71
N GLU A 11 -6.51 15.76 28.84
CA GLU A 11 -7.48 14.73 29.23
C GLU A 11 -8.65 14.64 28.25
N LEU A 12 -9.15 15.77 27.77
CA LEU A 12 -10.22 15.78 26.77
C LEU A 12 -9.76 15.10 25.46
N ILE A 13 -8.56 15.40 24.99
CA ILE A 13 -7.98 14.73 23.81
C ILE A 13 -7.90 13.22 24.05
N LYS A 14 -7.39 12.79 25.21
CA LYS A 14 -7.31 11.37 25.57
C LYS A 14 -8.69 10.73 25.58
N GLU A 15 -9.71 11.36 26.17
CA GLU A 15 -11.07 10.84 26.23
C GLU A 15 -11.70 10.67 24.83
N TYR A 16 -11.51 11.64 23.93
CA TYR A 16 -11.96 11.50 22.54
C TYR A 16 -11.29 10.31 21.84
N VAL A 17 -10.00 10.07 22.08
CA VAL A 17 -9.29 8.91 21.52
C VAL A 17 -9.74 7.61 22.17
N ARG A 18 -9.95 7.59 23.50
CA ARG A 18 -10.47 6.42 24.24
C ARG A 18 -11.80 5.94 23.70
N ARG A 19 -12.69 6.87 23.33
CA ARG A 19 -14.02 6.59 22.74
C ARG A 19 -13.98 6.26 21.25
N ASN A 20 -12.91 6.65 20.55
CA ASN A 20 -12.78 6.45 19.10
C ASN A 20 -11.45 5.75 18.75
N PRO A 21 -11.13 4.60 19.37
CA PRO A 21 -9.79 4.02 19.25
C PRO A 21 -9.49 3.51 17.83
N HIS A 22 -10.52 3.20 17.03
CA HIS A 22 -10.42 2.85 15.62
C HIS A 22 -10.06 4.06 14.72
N LEU A 23 -10.33 5.28 15.17
CA LEU A 23 -10.03 6.52 14.43
C LEU A 23 -8.74 7.21 14.85
N LYS A 24 -8.03 6.70 15.88
CA LYS A 24 -6.82 7.34 16.46
C LYS A 24 -5.73 7.69 15.44
N MET A 25 -5.64 6.99 14.31
CA MET A 25 -4.63 7.29 13.28
C MET A 25 -5.10 8.33 12.26
N THR A 26 -6.39 8.64 12.21
CA THR A 26 -7.02 9.49 11.19
C THR A 26 -6.87 10.97 11.52
N HIS A 27 -6.78 11.83 10.50
CA HIS A 27 -6.80 13.28 10.69
C HIS A 27 -8.20 13.80 11.10
N LYS A 28 -9.26 13.13 10.65
CA LYS A 28 -10.65 13.53 10.89
C LYS A 28 -10.99 13.57 12.39
N LEU A 29 -10.49 12.62 13.18
CA LEU A 29 -10.70 12.63 14.63
C LEU A 29 -10.16 13.92 15.25
N TYR A 30 -8.91 14.28 14.96
CA TYR A 30 -8.28 15.45 15.55
C TYR A 30 -8.81 16.77 15.01
N GLN A 31 -9.32 16.81 13.76
CA GLN A 31 -10.06 17.96 13.25
C GLN A 31 -11.31 18.22 14.11
N ARG A 32 -12.12 17.19 14.38
CA ARG A 32 -13.30 17.32 15.26
C ARG A 32 -12.93 17.76 16.67
N ILE A 33 -11.81 17.29 17.21
CA ILE A 33 -11.33 17.76 18.51
C ILE A 33 -10.96 19.24 18.44
N GLY A 34 -10.37 19.71 17.34
CA GLY A 34 -10.08 21.14 17.11
C GLY A 34 -11.33 22.01 16.98
N ASP A 35 -12.44 21.46 16.48
CA ASP A 35 -13.72 22.18 16.46
C ASP A 35 -14.24 22.45 17.89
N VAL A 36 -13.90 21.58 18.85
CA VAL A 36 -14.25 21.71 20.28
C VAL A 36 -13.21 22.56 21.03
N LEU A 37 -11.93 22.30 20.77
CA LEU A 37 -10.78 23.03 21.32
C LEU A 37 -10.35 24.12 20.34
N SER A 38 -11.15 25.18 20.21
CA SER A 38 -10.97 26.24 19.22
C SER A 38 -9.63 27.00 19.33
N SER A 39 -8.95 26.88 20.47
CA SER A 39 -7.58 27.35 20.73
C SER A 39 -6.50 26.60 19.91
N HIS A 40 -6.82 25.43 19.33
CA HIS A 40 -5.88 24.54 18.68
C HIS A 40 -6.39 24.00 17.33
N THR A 41 -5.46 23.76 16.40
CA THR A 41 -5.79 23.10 15.13
C THR A 41 -5.77 21.58 15.28
N GLY A 42 -6.50 20.85 14.43
CA GLY A 42 -6.44 19.39 14.42
C GLY A 42 -5.02 18.84 14.20
N ASN A 43 -4.16 19.55 13.47
CA ASN A 43 -2.76 19.15 13.30
C ASN A 43 -1.93 19.33 14.58
N SER A 44 -2.10 20.43 15.31
CA SER A 44 -1.40 20.64 16.58
C SER A 44 -1.86 19.65 17.65
N ILE A 45 -3.17 19.36 17.72
CA ILE A 45 -3.74 18.36 18.62
C ILE A 45 -3.20 16.97 18.29
N ARG A 46 -3.20 16.59 17.00
CA ARG A 46 -2.64 15.30 16.56
C ARG A 46 -1.17 15.16 16.96
N SER A 47 -0.38 16.20 16.74
CA SER A 47 1.03 16.23 17.13
C SER A 47 1.19 16.06 18.65
N ARG A 48 0.42 16.80 19.45
CA ARG A 48 0.40 16.70 20.92
C ARG A 48 0.07 15.29 21.38
N PHE A 49 -0.97 14.67 20.80
CA PHE A 49 -1.37 13.32 21.15
C PHE A 49 -0.24 12.30 20.93
N PHE A 50 0.32 12.22 19.71
CA PHE A 50 1.33 11.21 19.40
C PHE A 50 2.67 11.42 20.12
N ASN A 51 3.09 12.67 20.33
CA ASN A 51 4.39 12.97 20.91
C ASN A 51 4.40 12.97 22.44
N THR A 52 3.26 13.27 23.06
CA THR A 52 3.15 13.45 24.51
C THR A 52 2.14 12.47 25.12
N LEU A 53 0.88 12.52 24.69
CA LEU A 53 -0.23 11.87 25.42
C LEU A 53 -0.35 10.36 25.20
N LEU A 54 0.17 9.84 24.09
CA LEU A 54 0.05 8.42 23.75
C LEU A 54 0.69 7.52 24.81
N LYS A 55 1.75 7.99 25.47
CA LYS A 55 2.46 7.25 26.52
C LYS A 55 1.61 7.07 27.79
N ASP A 56 0.68 8.01 28.02
CA ASP A 56 -0.14 8.13 29.23
C ASP A 56 -1.63 7.92 28.92
N LEU A 57 -1.95 7.14 27.88
CA LEU A 57 -3.33 6.85 27.48
C LEU A 57 -3.99 5.80 28.38
N ASP A 58 -3.18 4.87 28.91
CA ASP A 58 -3.49 3.75 29.82
C ASP A 58 -4.47 2.70 29.28
N TYR A 59 -5.58 3.11 28.71
CA TYR A 59 -6.64 2.24 28.19
C TYR A 59 -7.40 2.94 27.07
N VAL A 60 -8.25 2.19 26.37
CA VAL A 60 -9.33 2.71 25.53
C VAL A 60 -10.61 1.95 25.83
N TYR A 61 -11.75 2.40 25.30
CA TYR A 61 -13.00 1.65 25.44
C TYR A 61 -13.10 0.59 24.35
N GLU A 62 -13.67 -0.57 24.70
CA GLU A 62 -14.00 -1.59 23.73
C GLU A 62 -15.09 -1.10 22.78
N ILE A 63 -14.99 -1.51 21.53
CA ILE A 63 -15.92 -1.15 20.47
C ILE A 63 -16.41 -2.39 19.75
N ASN A 64 -17.63 -2.33 19.23
CA ASN A 64 -18.11 -3.29 18.26
C ASN A 64 -17.29 -3.16 16.97
N PRO A 65 -16.59 -4.22 16.50
CA PRO A 65 -15.71 -4.13 15.34
C PRO A 65 -16.47 -3.88 14.02
N LYS A 66 -17.78 -4.13 13.97
CA LYS A 66 -18.61 -3.92 12.77
C LYS A 66 -19.21 -2.52 12.70
N THR A 67 -19.69 -1.99 13.83
CA THR A 67 -20.41 -0.71 13.86
C THR A 67 -19.54 0.45 14.35
N GLY A 68 -18.51 0.16 15.15
CA GLY A 68 -17.67 1.17 15.81
C GLY A 68 -18.26 1.72 17.11
N ASP A 69 -19.42 1.23 17.54
CA ASP A 69 -20.10 1.67 18.75
C ASP A 69 -19.38 1.17 20.01
N LEU A 70 -19.44 1.96 21.09
CA LEU A 70 -18.86 1.58 22.38
C LEU A 70 -19.63 0.41 23.00
N LEU A 71 -18.91 -0.55 23.57
CA LEU A 71 -19.49 -1.66 24.32
C LEU A 71 -19.62 -1.29 25.80
N THR A 72 -20.73 -1.70 26.42
CA THR A 72 -20.99 -1.54 27.85
C THR A 72 -21.08 -2.90 28.54
N ASP A 73 -20.76 -2.93 29.82
CA ASP A 73 -20.97 -4.10 30.68
C ASP A 73 -22.44 -4.23 31.15
N SER A 74 -22.69 -5.15 32.08
CA SER A 74 -24.01 -5.40 32.66
C SER A 74 -24.55 -4.25 33.51
N GLU A 75 -23.70 -3.35 33.97
CA GLU A 75 -24.07 -2.17 34.77
C GLU A 75 -24.27 -0.92 33.90
N GLY A 76 -23.91 -1.01 32.61
CA GLY A 76 -24.03 0.07 31.63
C GLY A 76 -22.77 0.91 31.50
N ASP A 77 -21.68 0.52 32.14
CA ASP A 77 -20.40 1.23 32.08
C ASP A 77 -19.59 0.78 30.85
N TYR A 78 -18.83 1.71 30.25
CA TYR A 78 -17.99 1.38 29.10
C TYR A 78 -16.83 0.47 29.49
N ILE A 79 -16.70 -0.64 28.75
CA ILE A 79 -15.67 -1.64 29.01
C ILE A 79 -14.30 -1.07 28.62
N LYS A 80 -13.39 -0.98 29.59
CA LYS A 80 -12.01 -0.52 29.35
C LYS A 80 -11.14 -1.70 28.90
N THR A 81 -10.31 -1.47 27.90
CA THR A 81 -9.33 -2.43 27.41
C THR A 81 -7.98 -1.78 27.17
N THR A 82 -6.90 -2.51 27.46
CA THR A 82 -5.54 -2.14 27.05
C THR A 82 -5.23 -2.64 25.65
N GLN A 83 -6.06 -3.55 25.12
CA GLN A 83 -5.97 -4.00 23.73
C GLN A 83 -6.57 -2.91 22.84
N LEU A 84 -5.72 -2.02 22.36
CA LEU A 84 -6.11 -1.06 21.33
C LEU A 84 -6.70 -1.85 20.16
N PRO A 85 -7.99 -1.68 19.79
CA PRO A 85 -8.47 -2.16 18.51
C PRO A 85 -7.55 -1.50 17.51
N GLY A 86 -6.80 -2.34 16.80
CA GLY A 86 -5.69 -1.86 16.02
C GLY A 86 -6.22 -0.76 15.11
N GLY A 87 -5.63 0.43 15.21
CA GLY A 87 -5.80 1.42 14.15
C GLY A 87 -4.95 0.93 13.00
N VAL A 88 -5.29 -0.24 12.46
CA VAL A 88 -4.39 -1.06 11.65
C VAL A 88 -4.36 -0.43 10.27
N LYS A 89 -3.51 0.59 10.09
CA LYS A 89 -2.80 0.65 8.82
C LYS A 89 -2.03 -0.67 8.77
N LYS A 90 -2.61 -1.67 8.10
CA LYS A 90 -1.94 -2.93 7.89
C LYS A 90 -0.65 -2.60 7.16
N SER A 91 0.48 -3.03 7.69
CA SER A 91 1.74 -2.89 6.98
C SER A 91 1.68 -3.76 5.73
N PHE A 92 2.26 -3.27 4.64
CA PHE A 92 2.41 -4.08 3.45
C PHE A 92 3.43 -5.19 3.71
N THR A 93 3.08 -6.42 3.35
CA THR A 93 4.00 -7.55 3.33
C THR A 93 4.79 -7.60 2.02
N ALA A 94 5.88 -8.37 1.99
CA ALA A 94 6.66 -8.56 0.77
C ALA A 94 5.84 -9.22 -0.34
N GLU A 95 4.93 -10.14 0.02
CA GLU A 95 4.01 -10.77 -0.92
C GLU A 95 3.02 -9.75 -1.49
N GLU A 96 2.48 -8.85 -0.67
CA GLU A 96 1.59 -7.78 -1.13
C GLU A 96 2.33 -6.79 -2.07
N ASP A 97 3.61 -6.51 -1.81
CA ASP A 97 4.46 -5.72 -2.72
C ASP A 97 4.72 -6.45 -4.04
N TYR A 98 4.99 -7.75 -3.98
CA TYR A 98 5.22 -8.56 -5.17
C TYR A 98 3.96 -8.64 -6.03
N LEU A 99 2.81 -8.81 -5.39
CA LEU A 99 1.49 -8.83 -6.00
C LEU A 99 1.21 -7.54 -6.79
N ILE A 100 1.42 -6.37 -6.19
CA ILE A 100 1.19 -5.10 -6.89
C ILE A 100 2.21 -4.89 -8.01
N ALA A 101 3.46 -5.34 -7.84
CA ALA A 101 4.46 -5.29 -8.89
C ALA A 101 4.03 -6.10 -10.13
N LEU A 102 3.59 -7.35 -9.94
CA LEU A 102 3.11 -8.21 -11.02
C LEU A 102 1.87 -7.65 -11.71
N ALA A 103 0.88 -7.20 -10.93
CA ALA A 103 -0.35 -6.65 -11.47
C ALA A 103 -0.09 -5.41 -12.33
N VAL A 104 0.74 -4.48 -11.84
CA VAL A 104 1.11 -3.26 -12.58
C VAL A 104 1.94 -3.60 -13.82
N LYS A 105 2.91 -4.52 -13.71
CA LYS A 105 3.67 -5.02 -14.86
C LYS A 105 2.73 -5.60 -15.93
N CYS A 106 1.70 -6.34 -15.53
CA CYS A 106 0.71 -6.91 -16.45
C CYS A 106 -0.14 -5.83 -17.11
N VAL A 107 -0.58 -4.80 -16.38
CA VAL A 107 -1.28 -3.65 -16.97
C VAL A 107 -0.42 -2.98 -18.03
N PHE A 108 0.88 -2.78 -17.76
CA PHE A 108 1.79 -2.19 -18.73
C PHE A 108 1.99 -3.10 -19.93
N TYR A 109 2.24 -4.38 -19.69
CA TYR A 109 2.38 -5.38 -20.75
C TYR A 109 1.19 -5.38 -21.72
N LEU A 110 -0.04 -5.41 -21.20
CA LEU A 110 -1.26 -5.36 -22.01
C LEU A 110 -1.47 -4.03 -22.74
N THR A 111 -0.95 -2.93 -22.19
CA THR A 111 -1.02 -1.60 -22.83
C THR A 111 -0.09 -1.51 -24.04
N TYR A 112 1.04 -2.22 -24.01
CA TYR A 112 1.94 -2.31 -25.16
C TYR A 112 1.49 -3.39 -26.16
N ASN A 113 0.84 -4.46 -25.67
CA ASN A 113 0.43 -5.59 -26.49
C ASN A 113 -1.08 -5.58 -26.74
N ASN A 114 -1.58 -4.55 -27.42
CA ASN A 114 -3.00 -4.34 -27.73
C ASN A 114 -3.63 -5.46 -28.60
N THR A 115 -2.82 -6.36 -29.14
CA THR A 115 -3.25 -7.53 -29.93
C THR A 115 -3.47 -8.80 -29.09
N LEU A 116 -2.99 -8.85 -27.84
CA LEU A 116 -3.28 -9.95 -26.92
C LEU A 116 -4.70 -9.80 -26.40
N ASP A 117 -5.63 -10.36 -27.16
CA ASP A 117 -7.05 -10.41 -26.83
C ASP A 117 -7.24 -11.15 -25.49
N THR A 118 -7.58 -10.38 -24.45
CA THR A 118 -8.38 -10.73 -23.25
C THR A 118 -7.99 -11.89 -22.32
N GLN A 119 -6.98 -12.71 -22.58
CA GLN A 119 -6.76 -13.92 -21.76
C GLN A 119 -5.98 -13.71 -20.46
N ILE A 120 -5.10 -12.71 -20.38
CA ILE A 120 -4.30 -12.47 -19.18
C ILE A 120 -5.01 -11.42 -18.30
N ASP A 121 -5.51 -11.84 -17.15
CA ASP A 121 -6.09 -10.95 -16.14
C ASP A 121 -4.99 -10.40 -15.21
N PRO A 122 -4.76 -9.07 -15.17
CA PRO A 122 -3.77 -8.45 -14.28
C PRO A 122 -4.00 -8.72 -12.79
N LEU A 123 -5.20 -9.12 -12.39
CA LEU A 123 -5.55 -9.44 -11.01
C LEU A 123 -5.60 -10.95 -10.73
N ASN A 124 -5.31 -11.78 -11.74
CA ASN A 124 -5.06 -13.20 -11.56
C ASN A 124 -3.54 -13.44 -11.41
N ILE A 125 -3.09 -13.41 -10.16
CA ILE A 125 -1.67 -13.32 -9.82
C ILE A 125 -0.93 -14.65 -9.99
N GLU A 126 -1.57 -15.79 -9.77
CA GLU A 126 -0.91 -17.10 -9.77
C GLU A 126 -0.25 -17.44 -11.12
N PRO A 127 -0.90 -17.26 -12.28
CA PRO A 127 -0.22 -17.41 -13.57
C PRO A 127 0.97 -16.46 -13.75
N LEU A 128 0.83 -15.20 -13.30
CA LEU A 128 1.91 -14.22 -13.40
C LEU A 128 3.13 -14.61 -12.56
N LYS A 129 2.89 -15.09 -11.33
CA LYS A 129 3.94 -15.64 -10.46
C LYS A 129 4.65 -16.81 -11.12
N GLN A 130 3.89 -17.73 -11.71
CA GLN A 130 4.43 -18.92 -12.37
C GLN A 130 5.33 -18.54 -13.54
N PHE A 131 4.89 -17.63 -14.42
CA PHE A 131 5.69 -17.15 -15.55
C PHE A 131 7.02 -16.54 -15.10
N GLU A 132 7.01 -15.75 -14.03
CA GLU A 132 8.23 -15.18 -13.47
C GLU A 132 9.14 -16.24 -12.86
N LEU A 133 8.60 -17.11 -12.00
CA LEU A 133 9.40 -18.10 -11.29
C LEU A 133 10.10 -19.08 -12.24
N GLU A 134 9.41 -19.53 -13.29
CA GLU A 134 9.99 -20.38 -14.34
C GLU A 134 11.16 -19.68 -15.05
N TYR A 135 10.99 -18.40 -15.40
CA TYR A 135 12.06 -17.62 -16.02
C TYR A 135 13.27 -17.45 -15.10
N TYR A 136 13.08 -17.06 -13.84
CA TYR A 136 14.20 -16.89 -12.90
C TYR A 136 14.88 -18.22 -12.54
N THR A 137 14.15 -19.32 -12.53
CA THR A 137 14.73 -20.66 -12.34
C THR A 137 15.71 -20.99 -13.45
N LYS A 138 15.36 -20.69 -14.72
CA LYS A 138 16.27 -20.87 -15.87
C LYS A 138 17.49 -19.95 -15.80
N VAL A 139 17.28 -18.67 -15.48
CA VAL A 139 18.37 -17.70 -15.28
C VAL A 139 19.38 -18.18 -14.24
N LEU A 140 18.91 -18.75 -13.11
CA LEU A 140 19.82 -19.22 -12.05
C LEU A 140 20.47 -20.58 -12.36
N ASN A 141 19.73 -21.53 -12.93
CA ASN A 141 20.21 -22.91 -13.10
C ASN A 141 20.94 -23.15 -14.43
N GLU A 142 20.58 -22.41 -15.48
CA GLU A 142 21.05 -22.64 -16.85
C GLU A 142 22.08 -21.59 -17.30
N ASN A 143 22.52 -20.71 -16.38
CA ASN A 143 23.38 -19.56 -16.68
C ASN A 143 22.83 -18.67 -17.81
N GLU A 144 21.50 -18.65 -18.01
CA GLU A 144 20.91 -17.72 -18.97
C GLU A 144 21.19 -16.28 -18.54
N THR A 145 21.57 -15.42 -19.49
CA THR A 145 21.80 -14.00 -19.22
C THR A 145 20.52 -13.35 -18.74
N TYR A 146 20.53 -12.85 -17.51
CA TYR A 146 19.43 -12.06 -16.96
C TYR A 146 19.21 -10.80 -17.80
N ILE A 147 18.02 -10.65 -18.36
CA ILE A 147 17.58 -9.43 -19.02
C ILE A 147 17.19 -8.41 -17.95
N ASP A 148 18.03 -7.39 -17.76
CA ASP A 148 17.80 -6.30 -16.80
C ASP A 148 16.93 -5.18 -17.38
N THR A 149 16.98 -4.97 -18.70
CA THR A 149 16.20 -3.94 -19.40
C THR A 149 15.76 -4.45 -20.78
N ASN A 150 14.67 -3.89 -21.30
CA ASN A 150 14.22 -4.08 -22.68
C ASN A 150 14.38 -2.76 -23.46
N PRO A 151 15.59 -2.36 -23.89
CA PRO A 151 15.85 -1.02 -24.43
C PRO A 151 14.98 -0.67 -25.66
N ASN A 152 14.51 -1.67 -26.41
CA ASN A 152 13.63 -1.49 -27.58
C ASN A 152 12.16 -1.22 -27.23
N ILE A 153 11.78 -1.30 -25.95
CA ILE A 153 10.43 -0.95 -25.45
C ILE A 153 10.55 0.40 -24.74
N GLU A 154 10.36 1.48 -25.49
CA GLU A 154 10.38 2.83 -24.94
C GLU A 154 9.23 3.07 -23.96
N CYS A 155 9.56 3.73 -22.85
CA CYS A 155 8.62 4.13 -21.81
C CYS A 155 7.74 5.29 -22.31
N LYS A 156 6.62 4.99 -22.97
CA LYS A 156 5.65 6.00 -23.39
C LYS A 156 4.86 6.47 -22.17
N ASN A 157 5.19 7.64 -21.63
CA ASN A 157 4.25 8.38 -20.80
C ASN A 157 3.23 8.97 -21.77
N GLY A 158 2.00 8.46 -21.77
CA GLY A 158 1.02 8.76 -22.80
C GLY A 158 0.92 10.26 -23.08
N GLU A 159 1.32 10.66 -24.29
CA GLU A 159 0.97 11.90 -25.02
C GLU A 159 1.78 12.09 -26.32
N GLU A 160 2.84 11.32 -26.61
CA GLU A 160 3.59 11.46 -27.87
C GLU A 160 3.20 10.44 -28.96
N GLU A 161 2.73 10.96 -30.11
CA GLU A 161 2.54 10.23 -31.37
C GLU A 161 3.90 9.79 -31.94
N GLY A 162 4.36 8.60 -31.57
CA GLY A 162 5.55 7.96 -32.13
C GLY A 162 5.29 6.47 -32.39
N ASN A 163 5.96 5.93 -33.41
CA ASN A 163 5.80 4.56 -33.97
C ASN A 163 5.41 3.51 -32.91
N GLU A 164 4.30 2.82 -33.14
CA GLU A 164 3.91 1.65 -32.36
C GLU A 164 4.98 0.55 -32.56
N PRO A 165 5.55 -0.03 -31.49
CA PRO A 165 6.45 -1.17 -31.64
C PRO A 165 5.69 -2.30 -32.35
N SER A 166 6.32 -2.94 -33.33
CA SER A 166 5.66 -4.01 -34.06
C SER A 166 5.34 -5.16 -33.09
N ALA A 167 4.19 -5.82 -33.24
CA ALA A 167 3.76 -6.88 -32.32
C ALA A 167 4.78 -8.03 -32.17
N ASN A 168 5.71 -8.19 -33.12
CA ASN A 168 6.79 -9.19 -33.09
C ASN A 168 7.99 -8.81 -32.21
N GLU A 169 8.06 -7.57 -31.71
CA GLU A 169 9.16 -7.08 -30.87
C GLU A 169 8.82 -7.10 -29.36
N ILE A 170 7.56 -7.37 -29.01
CA ILE A 170 7.14 -7.42 -27.61
C ILE A 170 7.44 -8.82 -27.05
N PRO A 171 8.34 -8.95 -26.06
CA PRO A 171 8.67 -10.23 -25.45
C PRO A 171 7.45 -10.79 -24.69
N ASN A 172 7.49 -12.08 -24.33
CA ASN A 172 6.50 -12.63 -23.42
C ASN A 172 6.52 -11.93 -22.05
N PHE A 173 5.46 -12.09 -21.25
CA PHE A 173 5.32 -11.41 -19.96
C PHE A 173 6.55 -11.56 -19.04
N ALA A 174 7.11 -12.77 -18.93
CA ALA A 174 8.27 -13.03 -18.07
C ALA A 174 9.52 -12.25 -18.49
N LYS A 175 9.73 -12.11 -19.81
CA LYS A 175 10.84 -11.33 -20.39
C LYS A 175 10.52 -9.85 -20.56
N PHE A 176 9.25 -9.44 -20.42
CA PHE A 176 8.86 -8.03 -20.42
C PHE A 176 9.46 -7.30 -19.21
N ARG A 177 9.80 -6.02 -19.39
CA ARG A 177 10.41 -5.14 -18.38
C ARG A 177 9.74 -3.79 -18.49
N CYS A 178 9.41 -3.21 -17.35
CA CYS A 178 8.78 -1.91 -17.27
C CYS A 178 9.77 -0.79 -17.64
N ASN A 179 11.10 -0.99 -17.52
CA ASN A 179 12.15 -0.02 -17.89
C ASN A 179 11.99 1.37 -17.21
N GLY A 180 11.34 1.43 -16.05
CA GLY A 180 11.03 2.70 -15.39
C GLY A 180 9.80 3.43 -15.93
N THR A 181 9.03 2.82 -16.85
CA THR A 181 7.75 3.35 -17.32
C THR A 181 6.81 3.58 -16.15
N LYS A 182 6.12 4.72 -16.18
CA LYS A 182 5.07 5.07 -15.22
C LYS A 182 3.68 4.88 -15.82
N GLY A 183 3.56 3.99 -16.81
CA GLY A 183 2.39 3.75 -17.65
C GLY A 183 1.03 3.88 -16.93
N PRO A 184 -0.07 4.05 -17.67
CA PRO A 184 -1.32 4.50 -17.08
C PRO A 184 -1.91 3.48 -16.10
N THR A 185 -1.77 3.73 -14.80
CA THR A 185 -2.56 3.05 -13.77
C THR A 185 -3.81 3.87 -13.45
N THR A 186 -5.00 3.31 -13.65
CA THR A 186 -6.27 4.05 -13.46
C THR A 186 -6.83 3.89 -12.04
N ARG A 187 -7.71 4.81 -11.62
CA ARG A 187 -8.47 4.63 -10.36
C ARG A 187 -9.32 3.36 -10.36
N LYS A 188 -9.83 2.96 -11.53
CA LYS A 188 -10.63 1.73 -11.72
C LYS A 188 -9.80 0.49 -11.38
N PHE A 189 -8.55 0.44 -11.85
CA PHE A 189 -7.62 -0.64 -11.53
C PHE A 189 -7.45 -0.82 -10.01
N PHE A 190 -7.12 0.23 -9.27
CA PHE A 190 -6.94 0.12 -7.81
C PHE A 190 -8.23 -0.22 -7.06
N LYS A 191 -9.41 0.15 -7.59
CA LYS A 191 -10.70 -0.28 -7.03
C LYS A 191 -10.92 -1.79 -7.22
N GLN A 192 -10.62 -2.31 -8.42
CA GLN A 192 -10.70 -3.75 -8.70
C GLN A 192 -9.67 -4.53 -7.87
N MET A 193 -8.46 -4.00 -7.75
CA MET A 193 -7.39 -4.58 -6.92
C MET A 193 -7.81 -4.71 -5.45
N SER A 194 -8.38 -3.66 -4.85
CA SER A 194 -8.89 -3.72 -3.47
C SER A 194 -10.09 -4.67 -3.33
N SER A 195 -10.88 -4.86 -4.38
CA SER A 195 -11.99 -5.83 -4.36
C SER A 195 -11.46 -7.28 -4.37
N LYS A 196 -10.39 -7.54 -5.12
CA LYS A 196 -9.72 -8.85 -5.19
C LYS A 196 -8.82 -9.13 -3.98
N PHE A 197 -8.15 -8.10 -3.48
CA PHE A 197 -7.19 -8.12 -2.37
C PHE A 197 -7.64 -7.10 -1.30
N PRO A 198 -8.60 -7.50 -0.43
CA PRO A 198 -9.29 -6.60 0.50
C PRO A 198 -8.47 -6.22 1.73
N GLN A 199 -7.19 -6.63 1.80
CA GLN A 199 -6.29 -6.31 2.90
C GLN A 199 -5.99 -4.81 3.00
N HIS A 200 -6.09 -4.09 1.87
CA HIS A 200 -5.82 -2.66 1.75
C HIS A 200 -6.89 -1.96 0.91
N THR A 201 -7.18 -0.71 1.24
CA THR A 201 -8.14 0.12 0.49
C THR A 201 -7.60 0.51 -0.89
N PRO A 202 -8.44 0.95 -1.85
CA PRO A 202 -7.95 1.39 -3.16
C PRO A 202 -6.92 2.51 -3.07
N LEU A 203 -7.11 3.43 -2.10
CA LEU A 203 -6.17 4.52 -1.86
C LEU A 203 -4.84 4.01 -1.28
N SER A 204 -4.88 3.03 -0.37
CA SER A 204 -3.67 2.43 0.22
C SER A 204 -2.83 1.71 -0.85
N TRP A 205 -3.47 0.90 -1.71
CA TRP A 205 -2.80 0.24 -2.83
C TRP A 205 -2.17 1.24 -3.81
N ARG A 206 -2.91 2.30 -4.16
CA ARG A 206 -2.38 3.37 -5.01
C ARG A 206 -1.19 4.09 -4.38
N ASP A 207 -1.30 4.48 -3.11
CA ASP A 207 -0.22 5.13 -2.38
C ASP A 207 1.02 4.23 -2.29
N ARG A 208 0.82 2.92 -2.12
CA ARG A 208 1.91 1.94 -2.11
C ARG A 208 2.63 1.90 -3.45
N HIS A 209 1.88 1.86 -4.56
CA HIS A 209 2.45 1.96 -5.89
C HIS A 209 3.20 3.27 -6.10
N ASP A 210 2.55 4.41 -5.84
CA ASP A 210 3.05 5.73 -6.20
C ASP A 210 4.26 6.16 -5.35
N LYS A 211 4.26 5.84 -4.04
CA LYS A 211 5.30 6.30 -3.10
C LYS A 211 6.42 5.29 -2.88
N PHE A 212 6.17 3.99 -3.09
CA PHE A 212 7.15 2.94 -2.80
C PHE A 212 7.55 2.18 -4.05
N MET A 213 6.60 1.54 -4.75
CA MET A 213 6.93 0.68 -5.88
C MET A 213 7.61 1.45 -7.03
N LYS A 214 7.10 2.63 -7.39
CA LYS A 214 7.72 3.49 -8.41
C LYS A 214 9.15 3.93 -8.06
N LYS A 215 9.39 4.22 -6.77
CA LYS A 215 10.72 4.65 -6.30
C LYS A 215 11.71 3.47 -6.23
N PHE A 216 11.24 2.29 -5.83
CA PHE A 216 12.08 1.09 -5.77
C PHE A 216 12.40 0.54 -7.18
N GLY A 217 11.40 0.57 -8.07
CA GLY A 217 11.45 -0.04 -9.40
C GLY A 217 10.69 -1.38 -9.42
N ILE A 218 9.69 -1.49 -10.30
CA ILE A 218 8.83 -2.68 -10.44
C ILE A 218 9.67 -3.91 -10.78
N ASP A 219 10.50 -3.83 -11.82
CA ASP A 219 11.34 -4.93 -12.28
C ASP A 219 12.35 -5.35 -11.21
N LYS A 220 12.94 -4.37 -10.52
CA LYS A 220 13.90 -4.58 -9.44
C LYS A 220 13.28 -5.35 -8.28
N PHE A 221 12.05 -5.03 -7.88
CA PHE A 221 11.38 -5.72 -6.79
C PHE A 221 11.00 -7.16 -7.16
N ILE A 222 10.49 -7.37 -8.38
CA ILE A 222 10.18 -8.72 -8.89
C ILE A 222 11.45 -9.60 -8.89
N SER A 223 12.56 -9.07 -9.40
CA SER A 223 13.86 -9.75 -9.42
C SER A 223 14.36 -10.11 -8.03
N TYR A 224 14.33 -9.13 -7.11
CA TYR A 224 14.68 -9.34 -5.71
C TYR A 224 13.84 -10.44 -5.06
N TYR A 225 12.51 -10.36 -5.20
CA TYR A 225 11.59 -11.30 -4.58
C TYR A 225 11.81 -12.73 -5.07
N ASN A 226 11.89 -12.92 -6.40
CA ASN A 226 12.11 -14.25 -6.99
C ASN A 226 13.45 -14.85 -6.58
N ARG A 227 14.51 -14.03 -6.53
CA ARG A 227 15.83 -14.49 -6.07
C ARG A 227 15.80 -14.92 -4.61
N CYS A 228 15.12 -14.17 -3.73
CA CYS A 228 14.94 -14.59 -2.34
C CYS A 228 14.24 -15.94 -2.26
N VAL A 229 13.11 -16.11 -2.96
CA VAL A 229 12.35 -17.37 -2.98
C VAL A 229 13.21 -18.55 -3.48
N LEU A 230 13.92 -18.38 -4.58
CA LEU A 230 14.75 -19.46 -5.17
C LEU A 230 15.95 -19.84 -4.31
N LEU A 231 16.46 -18.91 -3.50
CA LEU A 231 17.54 -19.16 -2.54
C LEU A 231 17.03 -19.65 -1.17
N GLY A 232 15.72 -19.84 -1.00
CA GLY A 232 15.13 -20.22 0.29
C GLY A 232 15.21 -19.12 1.35
N LEU A 233 15.27 -17.85 0.93
CA LEU A 233 15.31 -16.68 1.81
C LEU A 233 13.93 -16.01 1.90
N ASP A 234 13.61 -15.45 3.05
CA ASP A 234 12.37 -14.69 3.26
C ASP A 234 12.47 -13.27 2.67
N PRO A 235 11.70 -12.93 1.62
CA PRO A 235 11.69 -11.59 1.05
C PRO A 235 11.15 -10.56 2.04
N GLN A 236 11.72 -9.36 2.05
CA GLN A 236 11.27 -8.26 2.90
C GLN A 236 10.43 -7.25 2.10
N PRO A 237 9.41 -6.63 2.73
CA PRO A 237 8.64 -5.58 2.07
C PRO A 237 9.50 -4.35 1.81
N ILE A 238 9.09 -3.53 0.84
CA ILE A 238 9.73 -2.25 0.55
C ILE A 238 9.61 -1.34 1.78
N LYS A 239 10.73 -1.07 2.44
CA LYS A 239 10.85 -0.13 3.56
C LYS A 239 11.58 1.14 3.11
N GLU A 240 11.28 2.25 3.77
CA GLU A 240 11.98 3.55 3.67
C GLU A 240 12.29 4.08 2.25
N LEU A 241 11.31 4.75 1.65
CA LEU A 241 11.51 5.57 0.43
C LEU A 241 10.94 6.98 0.58
N THR A 242 10.65 7.40 1.82
CA THR A 242 10.23 8.78 2.13
C THR A 242 11.44 9.71 2.14
N SER A 243 11.85 10.14 0.95
CA SER A 243 12.31 11.51 0.73
C SER A 243 11.16 12.32 0.14
#